data_AF-A0A645C4C3-F1
#
_entry.id   AF-A0A645C4C3-F1
#
_cell.length_a   1.000
_cell.length_b   1.000
_cell.length_c   1.000
_cell.angle_alpha   90.00
_cell.angle_beta   90.00
_cell.angle_gamma   90.00
#
_symmetry.space_group_name_H-M   'P 1'
#
loop_
_entity.id
_entity.type
_entity.pdbx_description
1 polymer ?
#
loop_
_entity_poly.entity_id
_entity_poly.type
_entity_poly.pdbx_seq_one_letter_code
_entity_poly.pdbx_strand_id
1 'polypeptide(L)'
;MTLLLASNVLFVAESLVLYRVYAPAPLEMGHALLAASSLFFTQMVLLAVAIFVAVFARKIRSVSGIATAIGFGGFLLSALNSLLEEEKFRYVTPFKYFDVEKAFLMGSFDTPYAVTGAVVIVLLLCAAYLRYTKRDIPAL
;
A
#
# COMPACT_ATOMS: atom_id res chain seq x y z
N MET A 1 12.19 -5.74 -5.64
CA MET A 1 12.16 -4.26 -5.53
C MET A 1 12.19 -3.58 -6.88
N THR A 2 13.06 -3.99 -7.81
CA THR A 2 13.14 -3.44 -9.19
C THR A 2 11.82 -3.45 -9.95
N LEU A 3 11.09 -4.58 -9.96
CA LEU A 3 9.81 -4.69 -10.65
C LEU A 3 8.72 -3.76 -10.09
N LEU A 4 8.68 -3.60 -8.76
CA LEU A 4 7.74 -2.70 -8.09
C LEU A 4 8.03 -1.25 -8.47
N LEU A 5 9.30 -0.84 -8.45
CA LEU A 5 9.68 0.51 -8.85
C LEU A 5 9.36 0.76 -10.33
N ALA A 6 9.68 -0.19 -11.20
CA ALA A 6 9.40 -0.08 -12.63
C ALA A 6 7.90 0.04 -12.92
N SER A 7 7.07 -0.77 -12.27
CA SER A 7 5.61 -0.70 -12.46
C SER A 7 5.01 0.60 -11.92
N ASN A 8 5.52 1.15 -10.82
CA ASN A 8 5.07 2.45 -10.32
C ASN A 8 5.49 3.60 -11.22
N VAL A 9 6.74 3.61 -11.70
CA VAL A 9 7.20 4.64 -12.63
C VAL A 9 6.35 4.64 -13.90
N LEU A 10 6.07 3.46 -14.44
CA LEU A 10 5.20 3.30 -15.60
C LEU A 10 3.76 3.78 -15.28
N PHE A 11 3.20 3.37 -14.15
CA PHE A 11 1.86 3.81 -13.74
C PHE A 11 1.74 5.33 -13.57
N VAL A 12 2.71 5.96 -12.91
CA VAL A 12 2.74 7.42 -12.72
C VAL A 12 2.89 8.13 -14.06
N ALA A 13 3.79 7.67 -14.92
CA ALA A 13 3.98 8.27 -16.25
C ALA A 13 2.69 8.23 -17.07
N GLU A 14 2.06 7.06 -17.18
CA GLU A 14 0.80 6.88 -17.91
C GLU A 14 -0.34 7.72 -17.30
N SER A 15 -0.47 7.72 -15.97
CA SER A 15 -1.50 8.50 -15.27
C SER A 15 -1.36 10.00 -15.52
N LEU A 16 -0.14 10.54 -15.51
CA LEU A 16 0.12 11.95 -15.78
C LEU A 16 -0.12 12.32 -17.26
N VAL A 17 0.25 11.44 -18.18
CA VAL A 17 -0.04 11.64 -19.61
C VAL A 17 -1.54 11.68 -19.85
N LEU A 18 -2.30 10.73 -19.31
CA LEU A 18 -3.75 10.71 -19.41
C LEU A 18 -4.38 11.95 -18.77
N TYR A 19 -3.94 12.32 -17.56
CA TYR A 19 -4.43 13.52 -16.91
C TYR A 19 -4.20 14.77 -17.77
N ARG A 20 -3.00 14.93 -18.34
CA ARG A 20 -2.68 16.09 -19.19
C ARG A 20 -3.52 16.16 -20.46
N VAL A 21 -3.86 15.02 -21.06
CA VAL A 21 -4.60 14.95 -22.32
C VAL A 21 -6.10 15.20 -22.12
N TYR A 22 -6.67 14.67 -21.03
CA TYR A 22 -8.12 14.64 -20.83
C TYR A 22 -8.64 15.63 -19.78
N ALA A 23 -7.81 16.16 -18.88
CA ALA A 23 -8.29 17.02 -17.83
C ALA A 23 -8.60 18.45 -18.31
N PRO A 24 -9.72 19.03 -17.86
CA PRO A 24 -10.05 20.43 -18.15
C PRO A 24 -9.06 21.37 -17.43
N ALA A 25 -8.77 22.51 -18.05
CA ALA A 25 -7.90 23.53 -17.45
C ALA A 25 -8.61 24.24 -16.28
N PRO A 26 -7.89 24.66 -15.22
CA PRO A 26 -6.44 24.56 -15.02
C PRO A 26 -5.96 23.17 -14.57
N LEU A 27 -4.76 22.79 -15.00
CA LEU A 27 -4.13 21.51 -14.67
C LEU A 27 -3.36 21.59 -13.34
N GLU A 28 -3.82 20.88 -12.32
CA GLU A 28 -3.14 20.74 -11.03
C GLU A 28 -2.22 19.51 -11.04
N MET A 29 -1.13 19.61 -11.80
CA MET A 29 -0.20 18.48 -12.01
C MET A 29 0.40 17.93 -10.71
N GLY A 30 0.57 18.79 -9.70
CA GLY A 30 1.05 18.38 -8.38
C GLY A 30 0.08 17.45 -7.66
N HIS A 31 -1.21 17.74 -7.72
CA HIS A 31 -2.24 16.89 -7.12
C HIS A 31 -2.37 15.55 -7.87
N ALA A 32 -2.30 15.59 -9.21
CA ALA A 32 -2.30 14.39 -10.03
C ALA A 32 -1.10 13.47 -9.73
N LEU A 33 0.10 14.05 -9.59
CA LEU A 33 1.29 13.31 -9.20
C LEU A 33 1.16 12.70 -7.80
N LEU A 34 0.67 13.47 -6.83
CA LEU A 34 0.44 12.98 -5.48
C LEU A 34 -0.57 11.82 -5.48
N ALA A 35 -1.68 11.97 -6.18
CA ALA A 35 -2.71 10.95 -6.33
C ALA A 35 -2.14 9.67 -6.96
N ALA A 36 -1.35 9.77 -8.03
CA ALA A 36 -0.69 8.63 -8.66
C ALA A 36 0.33 7.95 -7.73
N SER A 37 1.04 8.73 -6.90
CA SER A 37 2.01 8.20 -5.93
C SER A 37 1.38 7.38 -4.80
N SER A 38 0.08 7.52 -4.55
CA SER A 38 -0.67 6.72 -3.55
C SER A 38 -0.51 5.22 -3.76
N LEU A 39 -0.41 4.78 -5.02
CA LEU A 39 -0.22 3.37 -5.37
C LEU A 39 1.08 2.83 -4.80
N PHE A 40 2.18 3.59 -4.94
CA PHE A 40 3.49 3.20 -4.45
C PHE A 40 3.47 2.97 -2.93
N PHE A 41 2.93 3.93 -2.17
CA PHE A 41 2.85 3.82 -0.72
C PHE A 41 1.96 2.66 -0.27
N THR A 42 0.82 2.48 -0.93
CA THR A 42 -0.09 1.35 -0.68
C THR A 42 0.60 0.01 -0.93
N GLN A 43 1.39 -0.10 -2.01
CA GLN A 43 2.17 -1.29 -2.30
C GLN A 43 3.28 -1.54 -1.27
N MET A 44 3.89 -0.51 -0.69
CA MET A 44 4.85 -0.69 0.41
C MET A 44 4.19 -1.31 1.65
N VAL A 45 2.96 -0.91 2.00
CA VAL A 45 2.20 -1.52 3.10
C VAL A 45 1.92 -3.00 2.80
N LEU A 46 1.39 -3.30 1.61
CA LEU A 46 1.13 -4.69 1.22
C LEU A 46 2.40 -5.54 1.15
N LEU A 47 3.51 -4.96 0.72
CA LEU A 47 4.81 -5.63 0.71
C LEU A 47 5.25 -5.98 2.14
N ALA A 48 5.13 -5.04 3.08
CA ALA A 48 5.44 -5.30 4.49
C ALA A 48 4.57 -6.42 5.07
N VAL A 49 3.27 -6.43 4.75
CA VAL A 49 2.36 -7.52 5.12
C VAL A 49 2.79 -8.85 4.49
N ALA A 50 3.13 -8.87 3.20
CA ALA A 50 3.57 -10.07 2.50
C ALA A 50 4.87 -10.64 3.09
N ILE A 51 5.85 -9.79 3.40
CA ILE A 51 7.10 -10.17 4.06
C ILE A 51 6.81 -10.76 5.45
N PHE A 52 5.98 -10.08 6.24
CA PHE A 52 5.58 -10.56 7.56
C PHE A 52 4.92 -11.94 7.47
N VAL A 53 3.92 -12.10 6.60
CA VAL A 53 3.26 -13.40 6.40
C VAL A 53 4.27 -14.46 5.95
N ALA A 54 5.21 -14.12 5.06
CA ALA A 54 6.19 -15.06 4.56
C ALA A 54 7.14 -15.60 5.65
N VAL A 55 7.58 -14.74 6.57
CA VAL A 55 8.50 -15.13 7.67
C VAL A 55 7.79 -15.94 8.76
N PHE A 56 6.51 -15.65 9.01
CA PHE A 56 5.75 -16.32 10.07
C PHE A 56 5.01 -17.58 9.58
N ALA A 57 4.71 -17.69 8.28
CA ALA A 57 4.10 -18.87 7.70
C ALA A 57 5.03 -20.09 7.85
N ARG A 58 4.50 -21.20 8.38
CA ARG A 58 5.27 -22.45 8.51
C ARG A 58 5.57 -23.10 7.15
N LYS A 59 4.67 -22.96 6.18
CA LYS A 59 4.82 -23.49 4.81
C LYS A 59 3.97 -22.68 3.84
N ILE A 60 4.61 -22.08 2.85
CA ILE A 60 3.92 -21.40 1.74
C ILE A 60 3.74 -22.43 0.62
N ARG A 61 2.51 -22.93 0.42
CA ARG A 61 2.22 -23.91 -0.64
C ARG A 61 2.10 -23.27 -2.03
N SER A 62 1.62 -22.04 -2.09
CA SER A 62 1.48 -21.27 -3.33
C SER A 62 1.67 -19.79 -3.02
N VAL A 63 2.68 -19.18 -3.63
CA VAL A 63 2.96 -17.74 -3.49
C VAL A 63 1.80 -16.94 -4.09
N SER A 64 1.33 -17.32 -5.28
CA SER A 64 0.20 -16.67 -5.95
C SER A 64 -1.08 -16.79 -5.13
N GLY A 65 -1.35 -17.94 -4.51
CA GLY A 65 -2.54 -18.12 -3.68
C GLY A 65 -2.57 -17.21 -2.46
N ILE A 66 -1.44 -17.08 -1.75
CA ILE A 66 -1.33 -16.16 -0.61
C ILE A 66 -1.43 -14.70 -1.06
N ALA A 67 -0.78 -14.34 -2.16
CA ALA A 67 -0.86 -12.98 -2.71
C ALA A 67 -2.31 -12.61 -3.07
N THR A 68 -3.04 -13.51 -3.74
CA THR A 68 -4.46 -13.31 -4.05
C THR A 68 -5.30 -13.19 -2.79
N ALA A 69 -5.08 -14.03 -1.78
CA ALA A 69 -5.82 -13.95 -0.53
C ALA A 69 -5.60 -12.62 0.21
N ILE A 70 -4.35 -12.13 0.26
CA ILE A 70 -4.02 -10.84 0.87
C ILE A 70 -4.66 -9.69 0.07
N GLY A 71 -4.49 -9.69 -1.26
CA GLY A 71 -5.05 -8.65 -2.12
C GLY A 71 -6.57 -8.60 -2.07
N PHE A 72 -7.22 -9.76 -2.21
CA PHE A 72 -8.69 -9.88 -2.15
C PHE A 72 -9.23 -9.57 -0.76
N GLY A 73 -8.56 -10.04 0.30
CA GLY A 73 -8.93 -9.72 1.68
C GLY A 73 -8.85 -8.23 1.98
N GLY A 74 -7.77 -7.57 1.54
CA GLY A 74 -7.66 -6.11 1.62
C GLY A 74 -8.77 -5.40 0.84
N PHE A 75 -9.14 -5.91 -0.33
CA PHE A 75 -10.18 -5.32 -1.17
C PHE A 75 -11.54 -5.43 -0.49
N LEU A 76 -11.88 -6.60 0.04
CA LEU A 76 -13.10 -6.81 0.80
C LEU A 76 -13.17 -5.90 2.03
N LEU A 77 -12.05 -5.75 2.75
CA LEU A 77 -11.98 -4.85 3.90
C LEU A 77 -12.20 -3.37 3.49
N SER A 78 -11.66 -2.96 2.34
CA SER A 78 -11.91 -1.63 1.77
C SER A 78 -13.36 -1.42 1.33
N ALA A 79 -13.99 -2.44 0.76
CA ALA A 79 -15.40 -2.41 0.40
C ALA A 79 -16.28 -2.29 1.66
N LEU A 80 -16.00 -3.10 2.68
CA LEU A 80 -16.70 -3.03 3.97
C LEU A 80 -16.52 -1.67 4.65
N ASN A 81 -15.31 -1.11 4.67
CA ASN A 81 -15.09 0.23 5.22
C ASN A 81 -15.91 1.30 4.48
N SER A 82 -16.02 1.19 3.15
CA SER A 82 -16.83 2.12 2.35
C SER A 82 -18.34 1.97 2.59
N LEU A 83 -18.80 0.79 3.02
CA LEU A 83 -20.21 0.54 3.35
C LEU A 83 -20.59 0.94 4.77
N LEU A 84 -19.69 0.75 5.73
CA LEU A 84 -19.94 1.09 7.13
C LEU A 84 -19.73 2.58 7.42
N GLU A 85 -18.97 3.29 6.59
CA GLU A 85 -18.60 4.71 6.76
C GLU A 85 -17.95 5.03 8.13
N GLU A 86 -17.51 4.00 8.86
CA GLU A 86 -16.90 4.11 10.18
C GLU A 86 -15.41 4.49 10.07
N GLU A 87 -15.05 5.66 10.61
CA GLU A 87 -13.68 6.17 10.58
C GLU A 87 -12.67 5.24 11.26
N LYS A 88 -13.11 4.47 12.26
CA LYS A 88 -12.27 3.51 12.99
C LYS A 88 -11.84 2.34 12.11
N PHE A 89 -12.69 1.92 11.17
CA PHE A 89 -12.36 0.83 10.24
C PHE A 89 -11.26 1.21 9.25
N ARG A 90 -11.06 2.51 9.02
CA ARG A 90 -10.04 3.00 8.12
C ARG A 90 -8.62 2.71 8.63
N TYR A 91 -8.42 2.65 9.95
CA TYR A 91 -7.13 2.31 10.58
C TYR A 91 -6.70 0.85 10.42
N VAL A 92 -7.60 -0.05 10.01
CA VAL A 92 -7.26 -1.45 9.75
C VAL A 92 -7.28 -1.78 8.26
N THR A 93 -7.55 -0.80 7.40
CA THR A 93 -7.78 -0.97 5.96
C THR A 93 -6.61 -0.39 5.16
N PRO A 94 -5.61 -1.20 4.76
CA PRO A 94 -4.38 -0.70 4.12
C PRO A 94 -4.63 0.11 2.85
N PHE A 95 -5.67 -0.27 2.08
CA PHE A 95 -6.05 0.40 0.83
C PHE A 95 -6.65 1.80 1.02
N LYS A 96 -6.96 2.20 2.25
CA LYS A 96 -7.53 3.51 2.56
C LYS A 96 -6.55 4.46 3.26
N TYR A 97 -5.32 4.01 3.51
CA TYR A 97 -4.28 4.85 4.16
C TYR A 97 -3.84 6.01 3.28
N PHE A 98 -3.72 5.78 1.97
CA PHE A 98 -3.31 6.77 0.98
C PHE A 98 -4.47 7.02 0.02
N ASP A 99 -5.33 7.98 0.39
CA ASP A 99 -6.54 8.30 -0.36
C ASP A 99 -6.21 9.06 -1.65
N VAL A 100 -6.56 8.44 -2.78
CA VAL A 100 -6.32 9.00 -4.11
C VAL A 100 -7.21 10.22 -4.36
N GLU A 101 -8.47 10.18 -3.91
CA GLU A 101 -9.43 11.28 -4.11
C GLU A 101 -9.00 12.50 -3.31
N LYS A 102 -8.65 12.30 -2.03
CA LYS A 102 -8.16 13.40 -1.17
C LYS A 102 -6.85 13.98 -1.71
N ALA A 103 -5.92 13.15 -2.15
CA ALA A 103 -4.66 13.58 -2.75
C ALA A 103 -4.90 14.42 -4.03
N PHE A 104 -5.89 14.04 -4.83
CA PHE A 104 -6.21 14.73 -6.08
C PHE A 104 -6.98 16.05 -5.87
N LEU A 105 -7.92 16.08 -4.92
CA LEU A 105 -8.77 17.25 -4.68
C LEU A 105 -8.11 18.27 -3.74
N MET A 106 -7.46 17.80 -2.68
CA MET A 106 -6.93 18.64 -1.60
C MET A 106 -5.39 18.75 -1.65
N GLY A 107 -4.72 18.07 -2.57
CA GLY A 107 -3.25 18.11 -2.68
C GLY A 107 -2.52 17.54 -1.47
N SER A 108 -3.19 16.72 -0.65
CA SER A 108 -2.62 16.16 0.58
C SER A 108 -3.21 14.80 0.92
N PHE A 109 -2.38 13.94 1.52
CA PHE A 109 -2.87 12.74 2.18
C PHE A 109 -3.45 13.06 3.54
N ASP A 110 -4.34 12.19 3.99
CA ASP A 110 -4.86 12.24 5.34
C ASP A 110 -3.77 11.79 6.33
N THR A 111 -3.16 12.78 6.99
CA THR A 111 -1.97 12.60 7.85
C THR A 111 -2.10 11.48 8.88
N PRO A 112 -3.18 11.36 9.69
CA PRO A 112 -3.32 10.27 10.65
C PRO A 112 -3.26 8.89 10.00
N TYR A 113 -3.89 8.70 8.83
CA TYR A 113 -3.89 7.40 8.15
C TYR A 113 -2.57 7.12 7.42
N ALA A 114 -1.94 8.14 6.84
CA ALA A 114 -0.61 8.01 6.24
C ALA A 114 0.46 7.63 7.29
N VAL A 115 0.43 8.27 8.47
CA VAL A 115 1.30 7.94 9.61
C VAL A 115 1.01 6.52 10.10
N THR A 116 -0.26 6.13 10.19
CA THR A 116 -0.64 4.74 10.54
C THR A 116 -0.02 3.75 9.55
N GLY A 117 -0.10 4.02 8.24
CA GLY A 117 0.54 3.20 7.22
C GLY A 117 2.04 3.06 7.40
N ALA A 118 2.74 4.17 7.67
CA ALA A 118 4.18 4.17 7.93
C ALA A 118 4.54 3.36 9.19
N VAL A 119 3.79 3.54 10.28
CA VAL A 119 3.97 2.78 11.53
C VAL A 119 3.75 1.30 11.30
N VAL A 120 2.69 0.92 10.58
CA VAL A 120 2.40 -0.48 10.24
C VAL A 120 3.54 -1.10 9.43
N ILE A 121 4.08 -0.40 8.43
CA ILE A 121 5.24 -0.87 7.66
C ILE A 121 6.42 -1.15 8.58
N VAL A 122 6.81 -0.18 9.42
CA VAL A 122 7.96 -0.30 10.32
C VAL A 122 7.77 -1.46 11.28
N LEU A 123 6.60 -1.57 11.93
CA LEU A 123 6.31 -2.64 12.88
C LEU A 123 6.37 -4.02 12.24
N LEU A 124 5.75 -4.20 11.06
CA LEU A 124 5.75 -5.48 10.36
C LEU A 124 7.16 -5.88 9.91
N LEU A 125 7.94 -4.93 9.37
CA LEU A 125 9.32 -5.19 8.97
C LEU A 125 10.23 -5.48 10.17
N CYS A 126 10.11 -4.74 11.27
CA CYS A 126 10.85 -5.02 12.50
C CYS A 126 10.49 -6.41 13.05
N ALA A 127 9.21 -6.77 13.13
CA ALA A 127 8.79 -8.08 13.60
C ALA A 127 9.29 -9.21 12.68
N ALA A 128 9.23 -9.03 11.37
CA ALA A 128 9.78 -9.96 10.39
C ALA A 128 11.30 -10.10 10.55
N TYR A 129 12.03 -8.99 10.67
CA TYR A 129 13.48 -8.99 10.85
C TYR A 129 13.92 -9.70 12.14
N LEU A 130 13.27 -9.40 13.26
CA LEU A 130 13.54 -10.06 14.56
C LEU A 130 13.24 -11.56 14.51
N ARG A 131 12.18 -11.97 13.80
CA ARG A 131 11.84 -13.38 13.67
C ARG A 131 12.80 -14.13 12.75
N TYR A 132 13.19 -13.49 11.65
CA TYR A 132 14.14 -14.00 10.68
C TYR A 132 15.50 -14.26 11.33
N THR A 133 16.06 -13.24 11.99
CA THR A 133 17.33 -13.35 12.74
C THR A 133 17.29 -14.41 13.84
N LYS A 134 16.19 -14.54 14.60
CA LYS A 134 16.04 -15.59 15.62
C LYS A 134 15.96 -17.01 15.08
N ARG A 135 15.59 -17.21 13.81
CA ARG A 135 15.53 -18.55 13.18
C ARG A 135 16.82 -18.92 12.45
N ASP A 136 17.52 -17.93 11.92
CA ASP A 136 18.75 -18.11 11.15
C ASP A 136 20.03 -18.06 12.01
N ILE A 137 19.93 -18.19 13.34
CA ILE A 137 21.06 -18.54 14.21
C ILE A 137 21.00 -20.03 14.60
N PRO A 138 21.33 -20.98 13.72
CA PRO A 138 22.04 -22.17 14.13
C PRO A 138 23.53 -21.82 14.28
N ALA A 139 24.00 -21.78 15.52
CA ALA A 139 25.39 -21.86 15.98
C ALA A 139 26.49 -21.29 15.05
N LEU A 140 27.06 -20.15 15.44
CA LEU A 140 28.49 -19.89 15.25
C LEU A 140 29.24 -20.46 16.45
#